data_AF-A0A3D0X4S7-F1
#
_entry.id   AF-A0A3D0X4S7-F1
#
_cell.length_a   1.000
_cell.length_b   1.000
_cell.length_c   1.000
_cell.angle_alpha   90.00
_cell.angle_beta   90.00
_cell.angle_gamma   90.00
#
_symmetry.space_group_name_H-M   'P 1'
#
loop_
_entity.id
_entity.type
_entity.pdbx_description
1 polymer ?
#
loop_
_entity_poly.entity_id
_entity_poly.type
_entity_poly.pdbx_seq_one_letter_code
_entity_poly.pdbx_strand_id
1 'polypeptide(L)'
;MVHRFLTGIVGFFAVLAFLSATFAGCASGEKTEAPAAASSQSVELAASATEQFLENYKDVKDPQGVSTAGNFTEAYDHLKKRAEKNASLKAAVKFWEPYRPHAPTVIKSLKHTENFTKSAINHIFIGDVKNGAASGCHYAKIDNPDREILLDTKEFIGKQGVYRAKVKLQGNMKKGNKGYSTFFPDDMTPQEVVDAINEAFDSKVFVPGSKNSYVGNSSKGLEIEMYIGKEGKIISAFPRG
;
A
#
# COMPACT_ATOMS: atom_id res chain seq x y z
N MET A 1 19.69 -16.93 26.82
CA MET A 1 18.49 -17.42 26.10
C MET A 1 18.48 -16.79 24.71
N VAL A 2 19.41 -17.20 23.84
CA VAL A 2 19.61 -16.61 22.51
C VAL A 2 19.79 -17.77 21.53
N HIS A 3 18.67 -18.33 21.05
CA HIS A 3 18.72 -19.44 20.09
C HIS A 3 17.50 -19.54 19.16
N ARG A 4 16.78 -18.45 18.92
CA ARG A 4 15.64 -18.45 17.98
C ARG A 4 15.64 -17.33 16.92
N PHE A 5 16.75 -16.59 16.77
CA PHE A 5 16.85 -15.50 15.80
C PHE A 5 17.56 -15.87 14.48
N LEU A 6 18.08 -17.09 14.33
CA LEU A 6 18.92 -17.46 13.18
C LEU A 6 18.21 -18.17 12.02
N THR A 7 16.92 -18.51 12.13
CA THR A 7 16.22 -19.25 11.05
C THR A 7 15.57 -18.35 9.99
N GLY A 8 15.35 -17.06 10.26
CA GLY A 8 14.68 -16.14 9.32
C GLY A 8 15.63 -15.43 8.34
N ILE A 9 16.84 -15.09 8.76
CA ILE A 9 17.85 -14.38 7.93
C ILE A 9 18.42 -15.30 6.83
N VAL A 10 18.47 -16.62 7.09
CA VAL A 10 18.99 -17.62 6.15
C VAL A 10 18.06 -17.79 4.93
N GLY A 11 16.75 -17.57 5.09
CA GLY A 11 15.80 -17.65 3.97
C GLY A 11 15.94 -16.52 2.94
N PHE A 12 16.34 -15.33 3.36
CA PHE A 12 16.44 -14.14 2.50
C PHE A 12 17.71 -14.15 1.63
N PHE A 13 18.84 -14.63 2.19
CA PHE A 13 20.06 -14.88 1.40
C PHE A 13 19.98 -16.15 0.55
N ALA A 14 19.19 -17.16 0.96
CA ALA A 14 19.01 -18.38 0.17
C ALA A 14 18.32 -18.13 -1.18
N VAL A 15 17.39 -17.17 -1.27
CA VAL A 15 16.76 -16.78 -2.54
C VAL A 15 17.76 -16.13 -3.50
N LEU A 16 18.69 -15.32 -2.97
CA LEU A 16 19.77 -14.70 -3.75
C LEU A 16 20.81 -15.73 -4.23
N ALA A 17 21.16 -16.70 -3.37
CA ALA A 17 22.05 -17.80 -3.74
C ALA A 17 21.42 -18.73 -4.79
N PHE A 18 20.11 -19.00 -4.71
CA PHE A 18 19.41 -19.85 -5.68
C PHE A 18 19.33 -19.23 -7.08
N LEU A 19 19.20 -17.89 -7.19
CA LEU A 19 19.27 -17.19 -8.49
C LEU A 19 20.66 -17.23 -9.10
N SER A 20 21.73 -17.14 -8.30
CA SER A 20 23.11 -17.23 -8.79
C SER A 20 23.53 -18.67 -9.16
N ALA A 21 23.06 -19.66 -8.39
CA ALA A 21 23.47 -21.07 -8.56
C ALA A 21 22.70 -21.80 -9.68
N THR A 22 21.43 -21.45 -9.93
CA THR A 22 20.65 -22.11 -11.00
C THR A 22 21.15 -21.80 -12.41
N PHE A 23 21.95 -20.75 -12.61
CA PHE A 23 22.53 -20.41 -13.92
C PHE A 23 24.04 -20.68 -14.05
N ALA A 24 24.76 -20.91 -12.96
CA ALA A 24 26.14 -21.43 -13.02
C ALA A 24 26.19 -22.95 -13.27
N GLY A 25 25.10 -23.68 -13.04
CA GLY A 25 25.02 -25.14 -13.14
C GLY A 25 24.69 -25.73 -14.51
N CYS A 26 24.47 -24.92 -15.56
CA CYS A 26 24.26 -25.45 -16.92
C CYS A 26 25.58 -25.83 -17.60
N ALA A 27 26.33 -26.74 -16.99
CA ALA A 27 27.49 -27.41 -17.58
C ALA A 27 27.60 -28.87 -17.11
N SER A 28 26.50 -29.58 -16.91
CA SER A 28 26.49 -31.05 -16.90
C SER A 28 25.07 -31.55 -17.13
N GLY A 29 24.88 -32.26 -18.25
CA GLY A 29 23.56 -32.59 -18.77
C GLY A 29 22.76 -33.54 -17.89
N GLU A 30 21.48 -33.22 -17.73
CA GLU A 30 20.40 -34.22 -17.73
C GLU A 30 19.10 -33.53 -18.21
N LYS A 31 18.38 -34.21 -19.09
CA LYS A 31 17.21 -33.67 -19.81
C LYS A 31 16.01 -33.58 -18.88
N THR A 32 15.63 -32.38 -18.48
CA THR A 32 14.23 -32.05 -18.16
C THR A 32 13.87 -30.75 -18.89
N GLU A 33 12.72 -30.73 -19.56
CA GLU A 33 12.29 -29.62 -20.42
C GLU A 33 12.16 -28.32 -19.61
N ALA A 34 13.10 -27.41 -19.84
CA ALA A 34 13.10 -26.07 -19.25
C ALA A 34 12.07 -25.16 -19.94
N PRO A 35 11.36 -24.29 -19.20
CA PRO A 35 10.60 -23.20 -19.81
C PRO A 35 11.57 -22.28 -20.56
N ALA A 36 11.14 -21.81 -21.74
CA ALA A 36 11.93 -21.00 -22.67
C ALA A 36 12.81 -19.96 -21.94
N ALA A 37 14.14 -20.15 -22.03
CA ALA A 37 15.12 -19.31 -21.39
C ALA A 37 14.93 -17.85 -21.83
N ALA A 38 14.55 -16.98 -20.88
CA ALA A 38 14.68 -15.55 -21.07
C ALA A 38 16.15 -15.24 -21.42
N SER A 39 16.38 -14.39 -22.43
CA SER A 39 17.75 -14.08 -22.86
C SER A 39 18.57 -13.53 -21.69
N SER A 40 19.86 -13.87 -21.62
CA SER A 40 20.76 -13.43 -20.55
C SER A 40 20.70 -11.92 -20.30
N GLN A 41 20.58 -11.13 -21.36
CA GLN A 41 20.36 -9.68 -21.28
C GLN A 41 19.09 -9.27 -20.52
N SER A 42 18.00 -10.00 -20.67
CA SER A 42 16.72 -9.69 -20.02
C SER A 42 16.70 -10.09 -18.54
N VAL A 43 17.47 -11.12 -18.18
CA VAL A 43 17.73 -11.54 -16.80
C VAL A 43 18.67 -10.55 -16.12
N GLU A 44 19.71 -10.12 -16.82
CA GLU A 44 20.69 -9.14 -16.35
C GLU A 44 20.07 -7.74 -16.20
N LEU A 45 19.14 -7.36 -17.09
CA LEU A 45 18.33 -6.14 -16.92
C LEU A 45 17.39 -6.22 -15.72
N ALA A 46 16.77 -7.38 -15.48
CA ALA A 46 15.87 -7.57 -14.34
C ALA A 46 16.64 -7.58 -13.01
N ALA A 47 17.82 -8.21 -12.99
CA ALA A 47 18.74 -8.20 -11.85
C ALA A 47 19.28 -6.79 -11.61
N SER A 48 19.74 -6.10 -12.67
CA SER A 48 20.20 -4.71 -12.59
C SER A 48 19.11 -3.77 -12.11
N ALA A 49 17.87 -3.87 -12.62
CA ALA A 49 16.74 -3.06 -12.17
C ALA A 49 16.36 -3.36 -10.71
N THR A 50 16.54 -4.60 -10.27
CA THR A 50 16.30 -5.02 -8.88
C THR A 50 17.40 -4.53 -7.94
N GLU A 51 18.66 -4.62 -8.34
CA GLU A 51 19.79 -4.08 -7.58
C GLU A 51 19.75 -2.55 -7.53
N GLN A 52 19.43 -1.88 -8.64
CA GLN A 52 19.24 -0.43 -8.66
C GLN A 52 18.07 -0.01 -7.77
N PHE A 53 16.99 -0.80 -7.75
CA PHE A 53 15.88 -0.60 -6.83
C PHE A 53 16.38 -0.73 -5.39
N LEU A 54 16.97 -1.87 -5.00
CA LEU A 54 17.44 -2.11 -3.63
C LEU A 54 18.53 -1.12 -3.18
N GLU A 55 19.46 -0.75 -4.05
CA GLU A 55 20.52 0.24 -3.81
C GLU A 55 19.94 1.64 -3.58
N ASN A 56 18.88 2.02 -4.30
CA ASN A 56 18.15 3.26 -4.08
C ASN A 56 17.34 3.25 -2.76
N TYR A 57 17.16 2.08 -2.13
CA TYR A 57 16.44 1.91 -0.87
C TYR A 57 17.31 1.37 0.27
N LYS A 58 18.64 1.28 0.09
CA LYS A 58 19.58 0.69 1.08
C LYS A 58 19.71 1.48 2.37
N ASP A 59 19.40 2.78 2.33
CA ASP A 59 19.45 3.67 3.49
C ASP A 59 18.16 3.62 4.33
N VAL A 60 17.17 2.82 3.91
CA VAL A 60 15.96 2.51 4.67
C VAL A 60 16.31 1.49 5.75
N LYS A 61 16.71 1.99 6.92
CA LYS A 61 17.07 1.20 8.12
C LYS A 61 15.84 0.58 8.81
N ASP A 62 15.10 -0.29 8.12
CA ASP A 62 14.29 -1.33 8.76
C ASP A 62 13.73 -2.29 7.69
N PRO A 63 14.25 -3.53 7.56
CA PRO A 63 13.71 -4.50 6.60
C PRO A 63 12.31 -5.02 6.98
N GLN A 64 11.81 -4.67 8.17
CA GLN A 64 10.41 -4.91 8.59
C GLN A 64 9.52 -3.67 8.38
N GLY A 65 10.09 -2.55 7.92
CA GLY A 65 9.46 -1.23 7.86
C GLY A 65 9.21 -0.75 6.43
N VAL A 66 8.08 -1.20 5.88
CA VAL A 66 7.34 -0.62 4.74
C VAL A 66 7.03 0.87 5.01
N SER A 67 8.01 1.79 4.93
CA SER A 67 7.85 3.19 5.37
C SER A 67 8.24 4.29 4.37
N THR A 68 8.32 3.98 3.08
CA THR A 68 8.12 5.02 2.05
C THR A 68 7.22 4.44 0.97
N ALA A 69 5.94 4.29 1.31
CA ALA A 69 4.96 3.66 0.43
C ALA A 69 4.78 4.46 -0.87
N GLY A 70 5.15 5.76 -0.90
CA GLY A 70 5.14 6.67 -2.04
C GLY A 70 5.70 6.11 -3.33
N ASN A 71 6.85 5.42 -3.30
CA ASN A 71 7.51 4.99 -4.53
C ASN A 71 7.24 3.54 -4.94
N PHE A 72 6.82 2.65 -4.02
CA PHE A 72 6.65 1.23 -4.37
C PHE A 72 5.43 1.00 -5.27
N THR A 73 4.28 1.57 -4.93
CA THR A 73 3.05 1.36 -5.72
C THR A 73 3.19 1.94 -7.12
N GLU A 74 3.74 3.15 -7.25
CA GLU A 74 3.92 3.78 -8.57
C GLU A 74 4.99 3.03 -9.37
N ALA A 75 6.15 2.70 -8.78
CA ALA A 75 7.16 1.88 -9.45
C ALA A 75 6.62 0.51 -9.85
N TYR A 76 5.80 -0.14 -9.02
CA TYR A 76 5.15 -1.41 -9.31
C TYR A 76 4.12 -1.29 -10.42
N ASP A 77 3.27 -0.27 -10.41
CA ASP A 77 2.26 -0.05 -11.46
C ASP A 77 2.94 0.30 -12.79
N HIS A 78 4.02 1.09 -12.77
CA HIS A 78 4.88 1.34 -13.92
C HIS A 78 5.58 0.07 -14.42
N LEU A 79 6.09 -0.76 -13.51
CA LEU A 79 6.71 -2.05 -13.82
C LEU A 79 5.69 -3.02 -14.42
N LYS A 80 4.47 -3.10 -13.86
CA LYS A 80 3.35 -3.91 -14.32
C LYS A 80 2.90 -3.49 -15.72
N LYS A 81 2.75 -2.19 -15.97
CA LYS A 81 2.44 -1.63 -17.30
C LYS A 81 3.54 -1.92 -18.33
N ARG A 82 4.82 -1.82 -17.94
CA ARG A 82 5.93 -2.23 -18.82
C ARG A 82 5.98 -3.74 -19.03
N ALA A 83 5.62 -4.52 -18.02
CA ALA A 83 5.58 -5.97 -18.06
C ALA A 83 4.53 -6.49 -19.05
N GLU A 84 3.40 -5.82 -19.25
CA GLU A 84 2.42 -6.21 -20.28
C GLU A 84 3.05 -6.50 -21.65
N LYS A 85 4.05 -5.68 -22.00
CA LYS A 85 4.78 -5.73 -23.28
C LYS A 85 6.17 -6.39 -23.19
N ASN A 86 6.60 -6.83 -22.01
CA ASN A 86 7.93 -7.40 -21.79
C ASN A 86 7.87 -8.64 -20.88
N ALA A 87 8.09 -9.82 -21.47
CA ALA A 87 7.99 -11.11 -20.78
C ALA A 87 8.96 -11.25 -19.59
N SER A 88 10.16 -10.65 -19.65
CA SER A 88 11.13 -10.68 -18.55
C SER A 88 10.68 -9.85 -17.34
N LEU A 89 10.00 -8.72 -17.58
CA LEU A 89 9.40 -7.91 -16.53
C LEU A 89 8.13 -8.58 -15.95
N LYS A 90 7.42 -9.43 -16.71
CA LYS A 90 6.30 -10.23 -16.16
C LYS A 90 6.77 -11.19 -15.07
N ALA A 91 7.93 -11.81 -15.24
CA ALA A 91 8.51 -12.69 -14.23
C ALA A 91 8.90 -11.92 -12.96
N ALA A 92 9.51 -10.74 -13.11
CA ALA A 92 9.84 -9.85 -11.98
C ALA A 92 8.57 -9.38 -11.24
N VAL A 93 7.53 -8.94 -11.95
CA VAL A 93 6.24 -8.56 -11.35
C VAL A 93 5.63 -9.73 -10.58
N LYS A 94 5.58 -10.93 -11.17
CA LYS A 94 5.06 -12.14 -10.51
C LYS A 94 5.85 -12.52 -9.26
N PHE A 95 7.16 -12.27 -9.25
CA PHE A 95 8.02 -12.48 -8.09
C PHE A 95 7.74 -11.46 -6.97
N TRP A 96 7.48 -10.19 -7.31
CA TRP A 96 7.22 -9.13 -6.34
C TRP A 96 5.76 -9.05 -5.86
N GLU A 97 4.80 -9.61 -6.62
CA GLU A 97 3.36 -9.60 -6.31
C GLU A 97 3.05 -10.08 -4.87
N PRO A 98 3.66 -11.16 -4.33
CA PRO A 98 3.41 -11.61 -2.96
C PRO A 98 3.98 -10.69 -1.87
N TYR A 99 4.93 -9.81 -2.21
CA TYR A 99 5.55 -8.86 -1.29
C TYR A 99 4.81 -7.53 -1.24
N ARG A 100 3.80 -7.32 -2.08
CA ARG A 100 2.90 -6.16 -1.96
C ARG A 100 2.08 -6.33 -0.66
N PRO A 101 1.98 -5.31 0.20
CA PRO A 101 1.17 -5.42 1.40
C PRO A 101 -0.30 -5.63 1.04
N HIS A 102 -0.75 -6.88 1.07
CA HIS A 102 -2.12 -7.24 0.71
C HIS A 102 -3.10 -6.70 1.76
N ALA A 103 -4.15 -5.98 1.32
CA ALA A 103 -4.99 -5.23 2.23
C ALA A 103 -5.56 -6.01 3.42
N PRO A 104 -6.12 -7.22 3.24
CA PRO A 104 -6.61 -8.03 4.36
C PRO A 104 -5.52 -8.38 5.39
N THR A 105 -4.29 -8.63 4.96
CA THR A 105 -3.17 -8.98 5.84
C THR A 105 -2.73 -7.78 6.66
N VAL A 106 -2.54 -6.64 6.00
CA VAL A 106 -2.18 -5.37 6.65
C VAL A 106 -3.24 -4.98 7.67
N ILE A 107 -4.52 -5.01 7.30
CA ILE A 107 -5.62 -4.61 8.19
C ILE A 107 -5.69 -5.48 9.45
N LYS A 108 -5.47 -6.79 9.33
CA LYS A 108 -5.43 -7.69 10.48
C LYS A 108 -4.26 -7.42 11.43
N SER A 109 -3.19 -6.79 10.94
CA SER A 109 -1.99 -6.49 11.72
C SER A 109 -2.02 -5.12 12.40
N LEU A 110 -3.00 -4.26 12.07
CA LEU A 110 -3.12 -2.92 12.65
C LEU A 110 -3.37 -2.98 14.15
N LYS A 111 -2.63 -2.14 14.88
CA LYS A 111 -2.72 -1.98 16.33
C LYS A 111 -3.47 -0.69 16.67
N HIS A 112 -3.91 -0.59 17.93
CA HIS A 112 -4.62 0.59 18.46
C HIS A 112 -5.91 0.92 17.70
N THR A 113 -6.64 -0.12 17.30
CA THR A 113 -7.87 0.02 16.50
C THR A 113 -9.13 0.04 17.35
N GLU A 114 -9.02 0.07 18.68
CA GLU A 114 -10.13 0.07 19.64
C GLU A 114 -11.05 1.27 19.50
N ASN A 115 -10.57 2.42 19.04
CA ASN A 115 -11.40 3.61 18.79
C ASN A 115 -12.24 3.49 17.52
N PHE A 116 -11.99 2.48 16.69
CA PHE A 116 -12.63 2.29 15.40
C PHE A 116 -13.67 1.18 15.48
N THR A 117 -14.74 1.34 14.71
CA THR A 117 -15.53 0.17 14.32
C THR A 117 -14.71 -0.70 13.36
N LYS A 118 -14.95 -2.01 13.34
CA LYS A 118 -14.29 -2.92 12.36
C LYS A 118 -14.52 -2.46 10.92
N SER A 119 -15.72 -1.95 10.64
CA SER A 119 -16.07 -1.39 9.33
C SER A 119 -15.30 -0.13 8.98
N ALA A 120 -14.94 0.72 9.96
CA ALA A 120 -14.21 1.96 9.69
C ALA A 120 -12.82 1.69 9.13
N ILE A 121 -12.11 0.68 9.65
CA ILE A 121 -10.79 0.31 9.14
C ILE A 121 -10.87 -0.10 7.66
N ASN A 122 -11.83 -0.97 7.31
CA ASN A 122 -12.07 -1.33 5.91
C ASN A 122 -12.46 -0.09 5.10
N HIS A 123 -13.34 0.75 5.61
CA HIS A 123 -13.77 1.97 4.94
C HIS A 123 -12.61 2.92 4.63
N ILE A 124 -11.65 3.07 5.55
CA ILE A 124 -10.48 3.94 5.39
C ILE A 124 -9.49 3.36 4.38
N PHE A 125 -9.14 2.08 4.48
CA PHE A 125 -8.05 1.49 3.68
C PHE A 125 -8.50 0.83 2.37
N ILE A 126 -9.67 0.19 2.36
CA ILE A 126 -10.21 -0.55 1.21
C ILE A 126 -11.32 0.25 0.52
N GLY A 127 -12.19 0.88 1.32
CA GLY A 127 -13.47 1.39 0.89
C GLY A 127 -14.54 0.30 0.81
N ASP A 128 -15.78 0.71 0.55
CA ASP A 128 -16.94 -0.16 0.48
C ASP A 128 -17.81 0.19 -0.74
N VAL A 129 -18.53 -0.79 -1.28
CA VAL A 129 -19.60 -0.57 -2.27
C VAL A 129 -20.94 -0.86 -1.63
N LYS A 130 -21.85 0.13 -1.62
CA LYS A 130 -23.22 -0.02 -1.14
C LYS A 130 -24.19 0.53 -2.18
N ASN A 131 -25.19 -0.25 -2.57
CA ASN A 131 -26.21 0.15 -3.55
C ASN A 131 -25.62 0.72 -4.85
N GLY A 132 -24.59 0.04 -5.39
CA GLY A 132 -23.88 0.45 -6.61
C GLY A 132 -23.14 1.78 -6.49
N ALA A 133 -22.71 2.16 -5.29
CA ALA A 133 -21.94 3.37 -5.04
C ALA A 133 -20.72 3.04 -4.19
N ALA A 134 -19.54 3.40 -4.68
CA ALA A 134 -18.32 3.34 -3.89
C ALA A 134 -18.36 4.40 -2.78
N SER A 135 -17.71 4.10 -1.65
CA SER A 135 -17.52 4.99 -0.51
C SER A 135 -16.20 4.66 0.20
N GLY A 136 -15.67 5.59 0.99
CA GLY A 136 -14.39 5.39 1.68
C GLY A 136 -13.18 5.35 0.74
N CYS A 137 -12.19 4.53 1.04
CA CYS A 137 -10.89 4.46 0.37
C CYS A 137 -10.12 5.79 0.45
N HIS A 138 -9.50 6.01 1.60
CA HIS A 138 -8.72 7.20 1.95
C HIS A 138 -7.22 6.91 2.03
N TYR A 139 -6.76 5.70 1.68
CA TYR A 139 -5.34 5.37 1.62
C TYR A 139 -5.01 4.59 0.34
N ALA A 140 -4.03 5.07 -0.43
CA ALA A 140 -3.75 4.54 -1.76
C ALA A 140 -2.71 3.41 -1.76
N LYS A 141 -1.87 3.31 -0.73
CA LYS A 141 -0.61 2.54 -0.78
C LYS A 141 -0.72 1.17 -0.12
N ILE A 142 -1.88 0.55 -0.26
CA ILE A 142 -2.18 -0.82 0.16
C ILE A 142 -2.72 -1.59 -1.03
N ASP A 143 -2.32 -2.83 -1.28
CA ASP A 143 -2.83 -3.55 -2.46
C ASP A 143 -4.32 -3.85 -2.33
N ASN A 144 -5.09 -3.42 -3.32
CA ASN A 144 -6.52 -3.67 -3.41
C ASN A 144 -6.90 -3.88 -4.90
N PRO A 145 -7.08 -5.13 -5.36
CA PRO A 145 -7.37 -5.42 -6.76
C PRO A 145 -8.73 -4.87 -7.22
N ASP A 146 -9.64 -4.62 -6.30
CA ASP A 146 -10.96 -4.05 -6.59
C ASP A 146 -10.92 -2.53 -6.78
N ARG A 147 -9.77 -1.89 -6.54
CA ARG A 147 -9.64 -0.43 -6.58
C ARG A 147 -8.92 0.06 -7.82
N GLU A 148 -9.49 1.09 -8.43
CA GLU A 148 -8.86 1.90 -9.46
C GLU A 148 -8.83 3.36 -8.98
N ILE A 149 -7.64 3.94 -8.81
CA ILE A 149 -7.46 5.37 -8.54
C ILE A 149 -7.15 6.05 -9.87
N LEU A 150 -7.99 7.02 -10.25
CA LEU A 150 -7.85 7.74 -11.51
C LEU A 150 -6.80 8.85 -11.32
N LEU A 151 -5.53 8.52 -11.54
CA LEU A 151 -4.39 9.40 -11.25
C LEU A 151 -4.36 10.67 -12.10
N ASP A 152 -4.99 10.67 -13.27
CA ASP A 152 -5.21 11.85 -14.12
C ASP A 152 -6.12 12.90 -13.46
N THR A 153 -6.83 12.52 -12.38
CA THR A 153 -7.64 13.41 -11.55
C THR A 153 -7.00 13.75 -10.21
N LYS A 154 -5.72 13.39 -10.00
CA LYS A 154 -4.98 13.67 -8.76
C LYS A 154 -4.78 15.18 -8.60
N GLU A 155 -5.23 15.71 -7.47
CA GLU A 155 -5.12 17.11 -7.10
C GLU A 155 -4.63 17.21 -5.65
N PHE A 156 -3.48 17.84 -5.42
CA PHE A 156 -3.03 18.12 -4.05
C PHE A 156 -3.97 19.13 -3.41
N ILE A 157 -4.49 18.80 -2.23
CA ILE A 157 -5.35 19.68 -1.47
C ILE A 157 -4.74 19.80 -0.08
N GLY A 158 -4.28 21.00 0.25
CA GLY A 158 -3.67 21.24 1.54
C GLY A 158 -2.16 21.09 1.61
N LYS A 159 -1.68 20.93 2.84
CA LYS A 159 -0.26 20.74 3.16
C LYS A 159 0.05 19.25 3.35
N GLN A 160 1.34 18.93 3.44
CA GLN A 160 1.82 17.61 3.92
C GLN A 160 1.46 16.41 3.04
N GLY A 161 1.27 16.60 1.73
CA GLY A 161 1.08 15.49 0.79
C GLY A 161 -0.35 14.95 0.72
N VAL A 162 -1.32 15.61 1.36
CA VAL A 162 -2.75 15.32 1.17
C VAL A 162 -3.17 15.64 -0.25
N TYR A 163 -3.94 14.74 -0.85
CA TYR A 163 -4.47 14.92 -2.18
C TYR A 163 -5.85 14.30 -2.31
N ARG A 164 -6.58 14.67 -3.36
CA ARG A 164 -7.79 13.98 -3.79
C ARG A 164 -7.62 13.40 -5.17
N ALA A 165 -8.31 12.30 -5.44
CA ALA A 165 -8.46 11.73 -6.76
C ALA A 165 -9.81 11.01 -6.85
N LYS A 166 -10.32 10.82 -8.06
CA LYS A 166 -11.48 9.96 -8.28
C LYS A 166 -11.08 8.50 -8.08
N VAL A 167 -12.01 7.71 -7.54
CA VAL A 167 -11.78 6.29 -7.26
C VAL A 167 -12.98 5.44 -7.72
N LYS A 168 -12.69 4.29 -8.32
CA LYS A 168 -13.64 3.20 -8.51
C LYS A 168 -13.33 2.06 -7.55
N LEU A 169 -14.39 1.45 -7.02
CA LEU A 169 -14.33 0.20 -6.30
C LEU A 169 -15.25 -0.80 -7.01
N GLN A 170 -14.70 -1.95 -7.42
CA GLN A 170 -15.42 -2.99 -8.15
C GLN A 170 -16.17 -2.42 -9.38
N GLY A 171 -15.51 -1.51 -10.11
CA GLY A 171 -16.10 -0.80 -11.26
C GLY A 171 -17.10 0.32 -10.93
N ASN A 172 -17.47 0.52 -9.67
CA ASN A 172 -18.43 1.55 -9.24
C ASN A 172 -17.73 2.85 -8.84
N MET A 173 -18.19 3.98 -9.37
CA MET A 173 -17.74 5.32 -8.93
C MET A 173 -18.40 5.72 -7.60
N LYS A 174 -17.77 6.65 -6.88
CA LYS A 174 -18.44 7.35 -5.79
C LYS A 174 -19.54 8.26 -6.34
N LYS A 175 -20.74 8.21 -5.74
CA LYS A 175 -21.85 9.12 -6.08
C LYS A 175 -21.71 10.48 -5.39
N GLY A 176 -21.18 10.49 -4.17
CA GLY A 176 -20.87 11.71 -3.42
C GLY A 176 -19.57 12.37 -3.88
N ASN A 177 -19.33 13.61 -3.43
CA ASN A 177 -18.09 14.36 -3.63
C ASN A 177 -17.60 14.41 -5.09
N LYS A 178 -18.52 14.41 -6.06
CA LYS A 178 -18.21 14.40 -7.50
C LYS A 178 -17.27 13.26 -7.93
N GLY A 179 -17.31 12.13 -7.21
CA GLY A 179 -16.46 10.98 -7.48
C GLY A 179 -15.15 10.93 -6.70
N TYR A 180 -14.80 12.01 -5.97
CA TYR A 180 -13.50 12.13 -5.30
C TYR A 180 -13.44 11.41 -3.94
N SER A 181 -12.27 10.89 -3.64
CA SER A 181 -11.80 10.60 -2.29
C SER A 181 -10.63 11.51 -1.97
N THR A 182 -10.51 11.92 -0.70
CA THR A 182 -9.29 12.53 -0.17
C THR A 182 -8.43 11.45 0.45
N PHE A 183 -7.14 11.48 0.19
CA PHE A 183 -6.17 10.46 0.57
C PHE A 183 -5.19 11.00 1.60
N PHE A 184 -4.88 10.14 2.58
CA PHE A 184 -3.73 10.30 3.44
C PHE A 184 -2.44 10.34 2.61
N PRO A 185 -1.40 11.04 3.08
CA PRO A 185 -0.12 11.11 2.39
C PRO A 185 0.46 9.74 2.04
N ASP A 186 1.02 9.63 0.83
CA ASP A 186 1.51 8.36 0.30
C ASP A 186 2.78 7.87 1.01
N ASP A 187 3.48 8.73 1.77
CA ASP A 187 4.65 8.38 2.56
C ASP A 187 4.32 7.79 3.94
N MET A 188 3.07 7.94 4.42
CA MET A 188 2.63 7.34 5.67
C MET A 188 2.40 5.84 5.52
N THR A 189 2.77 5.07 6.54
CA THR A 189 2.37 3.66 6.64
C THR A 189 0.90 3.51 7.08
N PRO A 190 0.27 2.34 6.86
CA PRO A 190 -1.07 2.08 7.37
C PRO A 190 -1.19 2.25 8.90
N GLN A 191 -0.15 1.88 9.65
CA GLN A 191 -0.14 2.05 11.10
C GLN A 191 -0.03 3.54 11.48
N GLU A 192 0.83 4.30 10.80
CA GLU A 192 0.92 5.76 11.04
C GLU A 192 -0.39 6.48 10.72
N VAL A 193 -1.17 6.00 9.73
CA VAL A 193 -2.51 6.53 9.46
C VAL A 193 -3.45 6.26 10.64
N VAL A 194 -3.43 5.05 11.21
CA VAL A 194 -4.23 4.72 12.40
C VAL A 194 -3.82 5.58 13.59
N ASP A 195 -2.51 5.71 13.84
CA ASP A 195 -1.97 6.49 14.95
C ASP A 195 -2.34 7.97 14.80
N ALA A 196 -2.19 8.55 13.60
CA ALA A 196 -2.58 9.94 13.33
C ALA A 196 -4.08 10.18 13.53
N ILE A 197 -4.94 9.22 13.14
CA ILE A 197 -6.38 9.33 13.38
C ILE A 197 -6.69 9.24 14.88
N ASN A 198 -6.00 8.39 15.66
CA ASN A 198 -6.17 8.33 17.11
C ASN A 198 -5.75 9.65 17.79
N GLU A 199 -4.63 10.25 17.39
CA GLU A 199 -4.19 11.57 17.87
C GLU A 199 -5.24 12.66 17.57
N ALA A 200 -5.76 12.66 16.34
CA ALA A 200 -6.84 13.57 15.96
C ALA A 200 -8.13 13.27 16.73
N PHE A 201 -8.41 12.00 17.03
CA PHE A 201 -9.57 11.62 17.83
C PHE A 201 -9.46 12.14 19.26
N ASP A 202 -8.28 12.11 19.86
CA ASP A 202 -8.08 12.60 21.22
C ASP A 202 -8.20 14.13 21.32
N SER A 203 -7.83 14.86 20.27
CA SER A 203 -7.93 16.32 20.17
C SER A 203 -9.22 16.84 19.50
N LYS A 204 -10.15 15.94 19.16
CA LYS A 204 -11.28 16.24 18.27
C LYS A 204 -12.24 17.29 18.84
N VAL A 205 -12.74 18.14 17.96
CA VAL A 205 -13.79 19.13 18.22
C VAL A 205 -14.97 18.86 17.30
N PHE A 206 -16.19 18.97 17.83
CA PHE A 206 -17.41 18.80 17.05
C PHE A 206 -17.54 19.87 15.97
N VAL A 207 -17.92 19.47 14.75
CA VAL A 207 -18.21 20.39 13.66
C VAL A 207 -19.64 20.92 13.79
N PRO A 208 -19.84 22.23 14.08
CA PRO A 208 -21.17 22.79 14.27
C PRO A 208 -22.06 22.59 13.03
N GLY A 209 -23.32 22.24 13.25
CA GLY A 209 -24.28 21.97 12.18
C GLY A 209 -24.12 20.62 11.48
N SER A 210 -23.12 19.81 11.84
CA SER A 210 -23.02 18.42 11.39
C SER A 210 -23.87 17.49 12.26
N LYS A 211 -24.15 16.27 11.78
CA LYS A 211 -24.85 15.26 12.59
C LYS A 211 -23.93 14.57 13.60
N ASN A 212 -22.70 14.29 13.17
CA ASN A 212 -21.74 13.49 13.92
C ASN A 212 -20.30 13.66 13.41
N SER A 213 -19.99 14.81 12.81
CA SER A 213 -18.66 15.10 12.31
C SER A 213 -17.83 15.81 13.38
N TYR A 214 -16.57 15.42 13.45
CA TYR A 214 -15.56 15.96 14.33
C TYR A 214 -14.28 16.17 13.54
N VAL A 215 -13.50 17.19 13.92
CA VAL A 215 -12.20 17.48 13.33
C VAL A 215 -11.17 17.54 14.44
N GLY A 216 -10.01 16.93 14.23
CA GLY A 216 -8.86 17.02 15.11
C GLY A 216 -7.56 17.06 14.32
N ASN A 217 -6.45 17.20 15.03
CA ASN A 217 -5.12 17.30 14.42
C ASN A 217 -4.23 16.16 14.90
N SER A 218 -3.46 15.58 13.98
CA SER A 218 -2.35 14.69 14.34
C SER A 218 -1.15 15.50 14.86
N SER A 219 -0.23 14.82 15.54
CA SER A 219 1.05 15.38 15.99
C SER A 219 1.91 15.90 14.83
N LYS A 220 1.75 15.32 13.65
CA LYS A 220 2.40 15.76 12.41
C LYS A 220 1.70 16.97 11.77
N GLY A 221 0.60 17.48 12.32
CA GLY A 221 -0.11 18.66 11.84
C GLY A 221 -1.16 18.36 10.75
N LEU A 222 -1.57 17.10 10.61
CA LEU A 222 -2.59 16.70 9.65
C LEU A 222 -3.97 16.95 10.25
N GLU A 223 -4.78 17.79 9.59
CA GLU A 223 -6.18 17.97 9.95
C GLU A 223 -7.02 16.78 9.42
N ILE A 224 -7.69 16.08 10.33
CA ILE A 224 -8.46 14.88 10.04
C ILE A 224 -9.91 15.11 10.45
N GLU A 225 -10.83 14.95 9.50
CA GLU A 225 -12.26 14.86 9.76
C GLU A 225 -12.65 13.40 9.99
N MET A 226 -13.51 13.17 10.97
CA MET A 226 -14.00 11.86 11.33
C MET A 226 -15.49 11.89 11.66
N TYR A 227 -16.16 10.83 11.25
CA TYR A 227 -17.53 10.56 11.65
C TYR A 227 -17.52 9.59 12.83
N ILE A 228 -18.25 9.95 13.88
CA ILE A 228 -18.33 9.17 15.11
C ILE A 228 -19.74 8.60 15.26
N GLY A 229 -19.83 7.29 15.50
CA GLY A 229 -21.08 6.59 15.78
C GLY A 229 -21.67 6.95 17.13
N LYS A 230 -22.89 6.48 17.40
CA LYS A 230 -23.57 6.74 18.69
C LYS A 230 -22.85 6.11 19.88
N GLU A 231 -22.11 5.04 19.62
CA GLU A 231 -21.26 4.30 20.53
C GLU A 231 -19.92 5.00 20.84
N GLY A 232 -19.69 6.20 20.28
CA GLY A 232 -18.45 6.96 20.49
C GLY A 232 -17.25 6.42 19.71
N LYS A 233 -17.47 5.51 18.75
CA LYS A 233 -16.42 4.93 17.90
C LYS A 233 -16.38 5.58 16.53
N ILE A 234 -15.19 5.61 15.93
CA ILE A 234 -14.96 6.10 14.57
C ILE A 234 -15.65 5.14 13.59
N ILE A 235 -16.48 5.69 12.72
CA ILE A 235 -17.15 4.97 11.63
C ILE A 235 -16.57 5.33 10.24
N SER A 236 -15.85 6.45 10.15
CA SER A 236 -15.07 6.88 8.98
C SER A 236 -14.10 8.00 9.40
N ALA A 237 -12.95 8.11 8.73
CA ALA A 237 -12.00 9.21 8.91
C ALA A 237 -11.22 9.48 7.63
N PHE A 238 -10.92 10.75 7.36
CA PHE A 238 -10.20 11.20 6.17
C PHE A 238 -9.53 12.56 6.40
N PRO A 239 -8.41 12.85 5.71
CA PRO A 239 -7.76 14.15 5.82
C PRO A 239 -8.56 15.24 5.09
N ARG A 240 -8.53 16.48 5.59
CA ARG A 240 -9.22 17.63 4.98
C ARG A 240 -8.39 18.43 3.98
N GLY A 241 -7.07 18.47 4.18
CA GLY A 241 -6.15 19.33 3.43
C GLY A 241 -6.11 20.75 3.96
#